data_AF-A0A712HPY7-F1
#
_entry.id   AF-A0A712HPY7-F1
#
_cell.length_a   1.000
_cell.length_b   1.000
_cell.length_c   1.000
_cell.angle_alpha   90.00
_cell.angle_beta   90.00
_cell.angle_gamma   90.00
#
_symmetry.space_group_name_H-M   'P 1'
#
loop_
_entity.id
_entity.type
_entity.pdbx_description
1 polymer ?
#
loop_
_entity_poly.entity_id
_entity_poly.type
_entity_poly.pdbx_seq_one_letter_code
_entity_poly.pdbx_strand_id
1 'polypeptide(L)'
;AGWPDKNLVMLFQPHRYTRTRDLYDDFANVLTQVDALLMLDVYPAGEAPIPGADSRSLCRTIRNRGKIDPILVSDPAQVATMLAPVLTGNDLILVQGAGNVGKIARYLSEIKLKPQIQEEEQHG
;
A
#
# COMPACT_ATOMS: atom_id res chain seq x y z
N ALA A 1 10.61 -14.93 -12.91
CA ALA A 1 9.28 -14.59 -12.36
C ALA A 1 8.20 -15.22 -13.23
N GLY A 2 7.00 -15.51 -12.70
CA GLY A 2 5.91 -16.13 -13.47
C GLY A 2 5.24 -15.21 -14.49
N TRP A 3 5.39 -13.89 -14.34
CA TRP A 3 4.84 -12.86 -15.23
C TRP A 3 5.87 -11.72 -15.44
N PRO A 4 6.91 -11.94 -16.26
CA PRO A 4 8.00 -10.97 -16.42
C PRO A 4 7.58 -9.67 -17.10
N ASP A 5 6.53 -9.68 -17.91
CA ASP A 5 6.08 -8.52 -18.70
C ASP A 5 4.97 -7.70 -18.02
N LYS A 6 4.63 -8.00 -16.75
CA LYS A 6 3.59 -7.30 -16.00
C LYS A 6 4.21 -6.25 -15.08
N ASN A 7 3.55 -5.09 -14.97
CA ASN A 7 3.89 -4.10 -13.95
C ASN A 7 3.42 -4.59 -12.58
N LEU A 8 4.36 -4.76 -11.66
CA LEU A 8 4.08 -5.22 -10.31
C LEU A 8 3.64 -4.06 -9.44
N VAL A 9 2.34 -4.01 -9.14
CA VAL A 9 1.74 -2.99 -8.27
C VAL A 9 1.43 -3.62 -6.92
N MET A 10 2.02 -3.12 -5.84
CA MET A 10 1.83 -3.68 -4.50
C MET A 10 1.02 -2.74 -3.61
N LEU A 11 0.00 -3.27 -2.96
CA LEU A 11 -0.64 -2.68 -1.78
C LEU A 11 -0.13 -3.42 -0.54
N PHE A 12 0.69 -2.74 0.26
CA PHE A 12 1.32 -3.34 1.44
C PHE A 12 0.75 -2.76 2.74
N GLN A 13 0.43 -3.63 3.70
CA GLN A 13 0.12 -3.27 5.08
C GLN A 13 1.16 -3.87 6.03
N PRO A 14 2.03 -3.07 6.65
CA PRO A 14 2.92 -3.56 7.69
C PRO A 14 2.12 -4.09 8.88
N HIS A 15 2.63 -5.11 9.56
CA HIS A 15 1.98 -5.71 10.72
C HIS A 15 2.90 -5.67 11.93
N ARG A 16 2.43 -5.02 13.00
CA ARG A 16 3.14 -4.67 14.24
C ARG A 16 4.22 -3.60 14.05
N TYR A 17 4.31 -2.69 15.01
CA TYR A 17 5.34 -1.65 15.06
C TYR A 17 6.70 -2.27 15.40
N THR A 18 6.73 -3.23 16.32
CA THR A 18 7.95 -3.95 16.71
C THR A 18 8.63 -4.61 15.51
N ARG A 19 7.87 -5.33 14.69
CA ARG A 19 8.38 -5.96 13.46
C ARG A 19 8.84 -4.93 12.43
N THR A 20 8.11 -3.83 12.27
CA THR A 20 8.49 -2.76 11.34
C THR A 20 9.80 -2.11 11.75
N ARG A 21 10.04 -1.93 13.06
CA ARG A 21 11.31 -1.46 13.61
C ARG A 21 12.44 -2.48 13.37
N ASP A 22 12.22 -3.73 13.73
CA ASP A 22 13.27 -4.75 13.76
C ASP A 22 13.78 -5.12 12.36
N LEU A 23 12.92 -5.02 11.34
CA LEU A 23 13.22 -5.36 9.95
C LEU A 23 13.15 -4.13 9.03
N TYR A 24 13.34 -2.92 9.57
CA TYR A 24 13.05 -1.67 8.87
C TYR A 24 13.80 -1.56 7.53
N ASP A 25 15.11 -1.75 7.55
CA ASP A 25 15.95 -1.64 6.35
C ASP A 25 15.68 -2.76 5.34
N ASP A 26 15.37 -3.96 5.84
CA ASP A 26 15.00 -5.10 4.99
C ASP A 26 13.67 -4.83 4.28
N PHE A 27 12.67 -4.30 4.98
CA PHE A 27 11.42 -3.85 4.37
C PHE A 27 11.69 -2.80 3.30
N ALA A 28 12.46 -1.77 3.62
CA ALA A 28 12.81 -0.73 2.66
C ALA A 28 13.54 -1.32 1.42
N ASN A 29 14.40 -2.34 1.61
CA ASN A 29 15.10 -3.02 0.52
C ASN A 29 14.14 -3.78 -0.39
N VAL A 30 13.28 -4.63 0.18
CA VAL A 30 12.40 -5.49 -0.64
C VAL A 30 11.26 -4.72 -1.28
N LEU A 31 10.71 -3.72 -0.60
CA LEU A 31 9.59 -2.92 -1.10
C LEU A 31 9.99 -1.98 -2.24
N THR A 32 11.28 -1.71 -2.45
CA THR A 32 11.78 -0.95 -3.61
C THR A 32 11.84 -1.77 -4.91
N GLN A 33 11.51 -3.06 -4.88
CA GLN A 33 11.65 -3.97 -6.04
C GLN A 33 10.37 -4.06 -6.89
N VAL A 34 9.28 -3.41 -6.48
CA VAL A 34 8.03 -3.33 -7.25
C VAL A 34 8.03 -2.11 -8.16
N ASP A 35 7.17 -2.09 -9.17
CA ASP A 35 7.05 -0.95 -10.08
C ASP A 35 6.23 0.19 -9.45
N ALA A 36 5.22 -0.15 -8.66
CA ALA A 36 4.46 0.82 -7.86
C ALA A 36 4.09 0.28 -6.49
N LEU A 37 4.13 1.15 -5.48
CA LEU A 37 3.86 0.80 -4.09
C LEU A 37 2.82 1.74 -3.47
N LEU A 38 1.72 1.15 -3.02
CA LEU A 38 0.76 1.76 -2.11
C LEU A 38 1.01 1.18 -0.71
N MET A 39 1.08 2.06 0.29
CA MET A 39 1.38 1.71 1.67
C MET A 39 0.19 2.07 2.55
N LEU A 40 -0.37 1.10 3.26
CA LEU A 40 -1.35 1.33 4.33
C LEU A 40 -0.64 1.63 5.64
N ASP A 41 -1.35 2.25 6.58
CA ASP A 41 -0.84 2.40 7.95
C ASP A 41 -0.62 1.04 8.63
N VAL A 42 0.36 0.99 9.54
CA VAL A 42 0.75 -0.20 10.28
C VAL A 42 -0.47 -0.77 11.02
N TYR A 43 -0.76 -2.05 10.80
CA TYR A 43 -1.72 -2.76 11.63
C TYR A 43 -1.07 -3.06 13.00
N PRO A 44 -1.55 -2.45 14.10
CA PRO A 44 -0.81 -2.45 15.37
C PRO A 44 -0.80 -3.81 16.07
N ALA A 45 -1.83 -4.64 15.86
CA ALA A 45 -2.03 -5.91 16.56
C ALA A 45 -1.88 -5.81 18.10
N GLY A 46 -2.37 -4.71 18.68
CA GLY A 46 -2.32 -4.43 20.12
C GLY A 46 -1.10 -3.64 20.60
N GLU A 47 -0.17 -3.28 19.71
CA GLU A 47 1.02 -2.50 20.07
C GLU A 47 0.75 -1.00 20.07
N ALA A 48 1.41 -0.29 20.98
CA ALA A 48 1.51 1.16 20.92
C ALA A 48 2.42 1.57 19.75
N PRO A 49 2.16 2.72 19.10
CA PRO A 49 3.04 3.26 18.07
C PRO A 49 4.47 3.41 18.55
N ILE A 50 5.44 3.05 17.70
CA ILE A 50 6.87 3.22 17.95
C ILE A 50 7.39 4.30 17.01
N PRO A 51 8.00 5.39 17.53
CA PRO A 51 8.55 6.46 16.69
C PRO A 51 9.52 5.93 15.64
N GLY A 52 9.34 6.35 14.39
CA GLY A 52 10.18 5.95 13.27
C GLY A 52 9.85 4.58 12.66
N ALA A 53 8.98 3.79 13.29
CA ALA A 53 8.56 2.47 12.81
C ALA A 53 7.13 2.47 12.22
N ASP A 54 6.72 3.60 11.65
CA ASP A 54 5.44 3.76 10.96
C ASP A 54 5.58 3.75 9.44
N SER A 55 4.45 3.57 8.75
CA SER A 55 4.38 3.52 7.29
C SER A 55 4.88 4.80 6.62
N ARG A 56 4.66 5.97 7.25
CA ARG A 56 5.13 7.27 6.73
C ARG A 56 6.66 7.33 6.71
N SER A 57 7.29 6.87 7.78
CA SER A 57 8.74 6.77 7.91
C SER A 57 9.29 5.84 6.84
N LEU A 58 8.69 4.66 6.69
CA LEU A 58 9.10 3.69 5.67
C LEU A 58 8.96 4.24 4.24
N CYS A 59 7.84 4.90 3.92
CA CYS A 59 7.64 5.58 2.63
C CYS A 59 8.71 6.65 2.36
N ARG A 60 9.09 7.44 3.38
CA ARG A 60 10.15 8.45 3.25
C ARG A 60 11.50 7.80 2.91
N THR A 61 11.85 6.73 3.61
CA THR A 61 13.10 5.99 3.37
C THR A 61 13.13 5.40 1.96
N ILE A 62 12.03 4.77 1.52
CA ILE A 62 11.91 4.21 0.17
C ILE A 62 12.01 5.31 -0.90
N ARG A 63 11.29 6.43 -0.73
CA ARG A 63 11.35 7.58 -1.64
C ARG A 63 12.76 8.16 -1.76
N ASN A 64 13.48 8.28 -0.63
CA ASN A 64 14.86 8.80 -0.61
C ASN A 64 15.86 7.90 -1.38
N ARG A 65 15.52 6.62 -1.63
CA ARG A 65 16.35 5.73 -2.45
C ARG A 65 16.18 5.98 -3.96
N GLY A 66 15.17 6.77 -4.36
CA GLY A 66 15.03 7.29 -5.73
C GLY A 66 14.58 6.29 -6.80
N LYS A 67 14.17 5.07 -6.42
CA LYS A 67 13.68 4.06 -7.38
C LYS A 67 12.18 4.15 -7.65
N ILE A 68 11.40 4.33 -6.59
CA ILE A 68 9.94 4.45 -6.64
C ILE A 68 9.48 5.52 -5.66
N ASP A 69 8.27 6.05 -5.88
CA ASP A 69 7.61 7.02 -5.02
C ASP A 69 6.36 6.38 -4.37
N PRO A 70 6.44 5.89 -3.11
CA PRO A 70 5.32 5.20 -2.49
C PRO A 70 4.16 6.12 -2.13
N ILE A 71 2.94 5.68 -2.42
CA ILE A 71 1.71 6.39 -2.09
C ILE A 71 1.21 5.89 -0.73
N LEU A 72 1.22 6.77 0.28
CA LEU A 72 0.64 6.46 1.58
C LEU A 72 -0.89 6.58 1.51
N VAL A 73 -1.60 5.55 1.95
CA VAL A 73 -3.06 5.48 2.00
C VAL A 73 -3.47 5.23 3.45
N SER A 74 -3.82 6.29 4.19
CA SER A 74 -4.21 6.16 5.61
C SER A 74 -5.64 5.67 5.81
N ASP A 75 -6.52 5.90 4.83
CA ASP A 75 -7.89 5.40 4.85
C ASP A 75 -8.06 4.23 3.86
N PRO A 76 -8.29 2.99 4.36
CA PRO A 76 -8.56 1.83 3.53
C PRO A 76 -9.70 2.01 2.52
N ALA A 77 -10.68 2.87 2.78
CA ALA A 77 -11.78 3.13 1.84
C ALA A 77 -11.31 3.85 0.56
N GLN A 78 -10.20 4.59 0.63
CA GLN A 78 -9.64 5.33 -0.50
C GLN A 78 -8.73 4.47 -1.38
N VAL A 79 -8.43 3.23 -1.00
CA VAL A 79 -7.50 2.36 -1.74
C VAL A 79 -7.88 2.23 -3.22
N ALA A 80 -9.17 2.03 -3.53
CA ALA A 80 -9.61 1.89 -4.92
C ALA A 80 -9.36 3.18 -5.74
N THR A 81 -9.67 4.33 -5.15
CA THR A 81 -9.46 5.65 -5.75
C THR A 81 -7.99 5.94 -5.98
N MET A 82 -7.12 5.59 -5.02
CA MET A 82 -5.68 5.81 -5.13
C MET A 82 -4.99 4.79 -6.04
N LEU A 83 -5.54 3.58 -6.15
CA LEU A 83 -5.00 2.52 -7.01
C LEU A 83 -5.32 2.79 -8.49
N ALA A 84 -6.54 3.25 -8.81
CA ALA A 84 -6.99 3.48 -10.18
C ALA A 84 -6.02 4.27 -11.08
N PRO A 85 -5.46 5.44 -10.67
CA PRO A 85 -4.53 6.20 -11.51
C PRO A 85 -3.14 5.56 -11.64
N VAL A 86 -2.81 4.56 -10.82
CA VAL A 86 -1.53 3.84 -10.86
C VAL A 86 -1.56 2.71 -11.89
N LEU A 87 -2.75 2.19 -12.21
CA LEU A 87 -2.91 1.06 -13.14
C LEU A 87 -2.68 1.50 -14.58
N THR A 88 -1.92 0.69 -15.31
CA THR A 88 -1.54 0.89 -16.71
C THR A 88 -2.32 0.00 -17.68
N GLY A 89 -3.06 -0.99 -17.16
CA GLY A 89 -3.80 -1.98 -17.94
C GLY A 89 -3.01 -3.26 -18.22
N ASN A 90 -1.72 -3.31 -17.86
CA ASN A 90 -0.89 -4.50 -17.95
C ASN A 90 -0.24 -4.85 -16.59
N ASP A 91 -1.01 -4.71 -15.51
CA ASP A 91 -0.50 -4.81 -14.15
C ASP A 91 -0.80 -6.18 -13.51
N LEU A 92 0.05 -6.57 -12.57
CA LEU A 92 -0.19 -7.61 -11.58
C LEU A 92 -0.27 -6.94 -10.20
N ILE A 93 -1.46 -6.96 -9.61
CA ILE A 93 -1.68 -6.33 -8.30
C ILE A 93 -1.45 -7.36 -7.19
N LEU A 94 -0.48 -7.09 -6.32
CA LEU A 94 -0.25 -7.85 -5.10
C LEU A 94 -0.82 -7.09 -3.90
N VAL A 95 -1.82 -7.69 -3.26
CA VAL A 95 -2.38 -7.20 -1.99
C VAL A 95 -1.76 -8.02 -0.86
N GLN A 96 -0.84 -7.42 -0.10
CA GLN A 96 0.03 -8.11 0.84
C GLN A 96 0.02 -7.48 2.23
N GLY A 97 0.00 -8.32 3.26
CA GLY A 97 0.11 -7.89 4.65
C GLY A 97 -0.64 -8.83 5.59
N ALA A 98 -0.91 -8.33 6.78
CA ALA A 98 -1.77 -9.00 7.75
C ALA A 98 -2.67 -7.97 8.46
N GLY A 99 -3.72 -8.42 9.14
CA GLY A 99 -4.73 -7.55 9.73
C GLY A 99 -5.97 -7.43 8.83
N ASN A 100 -6.35 -6.20 8.47
CA ASN A 100 -7.57 -5.95 7.67
C ASN A 100 -7.33 -5.96 6.15
N VAL A 101 -6.09 -6.11 5.68
CA VAL A 101 -5.76 -6.19 4.24
C VAL A 101 -6.56 -7.26 3.48
N GLY A 102 -6.92 -8.39 4.11
CA GLY A 102 -7.76 -9.41 3.50
C GLY A 102 -9.20 -8.95 3.21
N LYS A 103 -9.73 -8.02 4.01
CA LYS A 103 -11.03 -7.38 3.73
C LYS A 103 -10.92 -6.43 2.54
N ILE A 104 -9.81 -5.70 2.45
CA ILE A 104 -9.52 -4.80 1.33
C ILE A 104 -9.40 -5.59 0.02
N ALA A 105 -8.70 -6.73 0.03
CA ALA A 105 -8.60 -7.61 -1.13
C ALA A 105 -9.97 -8.08 -1.64
N ARG A 106 -10.86 -8.51 -0.72
CA ARG A 106 -12.24 -8.90 -1.08
C ARG A 106 -13.02 -7.72 -1.65
N TYR A 107 -12.98 -6.57 -0.99
CA TYR A 107 -13.67 -5.36 -1.46
C TYR A 107 -13.22 -4.95 -2.87
N LEU A 108 -11.92 -4.89 -3.13
CA LEU A 108 -11.36 -4.57 -4.44
C LEU A 108 -11.81 -5.57 -5.52
N SER A 109 -11.91 -6.85 -5.17
CA SER A 109 -12.44 -7.89 -6.05
C SER A 109 -13.93 -7.71 -6.34
N GLU A 110 -14.73 -7.40 -5.32
CA GLU A 110 -16.18 -7.21 -5.43
C GLU A 110 -16.54 -6.03 -6.34
N ILE A 111 -15.83 -4.90 -6.19
CA ILE A 111 -16.01 -3.72 -7.03
C ILE A 111 -15.32 -3.83 -8.40
N LYS A 112 -14.60 -4.94 -8.66
CA LYS A 112 -13.80 -5.16 -9.88
C LYS A 112 -12.82 -4.02 -10.15
N LEU A 113 -12.13 -3.56 -9.10
CA LEU A 113 -11.18 -2.44 -9.13
C LEU A 113 -11.77 -1.07 -9.54
N LYS A 114 -13.10 -0.95 -9.67
CA LYS A 114 -13.74 0.33 -10.01
C LYS A 114 -13.82 1.22 -8.76
N PRO A 115 -13.19 2.40 -8.75
CA PRO A 115 -13.35 3.34 -7.65
C PRO A 115 -14.81 3.78 -7.56
N GLN A 116 -15.30 4.01 -6.34
CA GLN A 116 -16.58 4.70 -6.17
C GLN A 116 -16.35 6.18 -6.44
N ILE A 117 -17.05 6.72 -7.44
CA ILE A 117 -17.11 8.16 -7.64
C ILE A 117 -17.92 8.70 -6.47
N GLN A 118 -17.28 9.41 -5.54
CA GLN A 118 -18.03 10.30 -4.67
C GLN A 118 -18.55 11.41 -5.60
N GLU A 119 -19.85 11.41 -5.86
CA GLU A 119 -20.51 12.61 -6.36
C GLU A 119 -20.28 13.67 -5.28
N GLU A 120 -19.41 14.64 -5.58
CA GLU A 120 -19.31 15.85 -4.78
C GLU A 120 -20.71 16.49 -4.80
N GLU A 121 -21.42 16.43 -3.68
CA GLU A 121 -22.54 17.32 -3.43
C GLU A 121 -22.02 18.75 -3.54
N GLN A 122 -22.20 19.33 -4.74
CA GLN A 122 -22.11 20.77 -4.96
C GLN A 122 -23.07 21.46 -3.99
N HIS A 123 -22.57 21.82 -2.82
CA HIS A 123 -23.22 22.83 -1.99
C HIS A 123 -22.98 24.18 -2.66
N GLY A 124 -24.02 24.63 -3.38
CA GLY A 124 -24.21 26.04 -3.73
C GLY A 124 -24.67 26.89 -2.55
#